data_AF-A0A5C4LSL0-F1
#
_entry.id   AF-A0A5C4LSL0-F1
#
_cell.length_a   1.000
_cell.length_b   1.000
_cell.length_c   1.000
_cell.angle_alpha   90.00
_cell.angle_beta   90.00
_cell.angle_gamma   90.00
#
_symmetry.space_group_name_H-M   'P 1'
#
loop_
_entity.id
_entity.type
_entity.pdbx_description
1 polymer ?
#
loop_
_entity_poly.entity_id
_entity_poly.type
_entity_poly.pdbx_seq_one_letter_code
_entity_poly.pdbx_strand_id
1 'polypeptide(L)'
;MLAGMFFDALEQDATGAIGEGLKASFGLDTSGLALLNTVTTVGGLVGRLVTGYIADRKGRRFALGLNLLLYTLGGIVSAIAPNVEILNLSRFLVGVGLGGEFTVGLALIAEMVATRYRGTVAASLNIGSGGVGNFVAFGLFLVVLGPLNTVLGGTSLSWRWLFVLLAVPALLVVLFRRYLPESPRFLLAQGRVDEANRTLTILASGRLGQRPAGARVTHYLSANDIPATAGRRVPLTELATKASLKRTASIGLASWMSFGAQVTLLVLMPSILVAEGYSVTNSLAFTMVMNVGSLLGACASAYLAGRAPRKAVVLFAAVLGCLAAVAFALLAHGVALILILGAIFQFFALLLNTTLAAWSPELYPTRVRALGTSVVNGIGNVSGAVMPLLAVALFATTGVAGIFVMLAIMYIALAVAAVFAPETYRRSLEEANSQDLAAPAAT
;
A
#
# COMPACT_ATOMS: atom_id res chain seq x y z
N MET A 1 -11.70 5.05 6.74
CA MET A 1 -10.33 4.83 6.23
C MET A 1 -9.90 3.40 6.35
N LEU A 2 -9.87 2.80 7.56
CA LEU A 2 -9.53 1.38 7.73
C LEU A 2 -10.25 0.47 6.74
N ALA A 3 -11.57 0.61 6.61
CA ALA A 3 -12.35 -0.17 5.64
C ALA A 3 -11.89 0.01 4.19
N GLY A 4 -11.50 1.21 3.76
CA GLY A 4 -11.00 1.43 2.40
C GLY A 4 -9.65 0.76 2.14
N MET A 5 -8.71 0.93 3.06
CA MET A 5 -7.39 0.27 2.97
C MET A 5 -7.48 -1.24 3.13
N PHE A 6 -8.51 -1.73 3.82
CA PHE A 6 -8.81 -3.16 3.90
C PHE A 6 -9.28 -3.71 2.55
N PHE A 7 -10.18 -3.01 1.84
CA PHE A 7 -10.57 -3.39 0.47
C PHE A 7 -9.45 -3.20 -0.56
N ASP A 8 -8.57 -2.22 -0.36
CA ASP A 8 -7.35 -2.03 -1.17
C ASP A 8 -6.45 -3.27 -1.12
N ALA A 9 -6.19 -3.81 0.09
CA ALA A 9 -5.44 -5.06 0.25
C ALA A 9 -6.13 -6.26 -0.40
N LEU A 10 -7.45 -6.37 -0.22
CA LEU A 10 -8.24 -7.43 -0.85
C LEU A 10 -8.15 -7.40 -2.38
N GLU A 11 -8.22 -6.23 -3.02
CA GLU A 11 -8.07 -6.14 -4.47
C GLU A 11 -6.64 -6.42 -4.93
N GLN A 12 -5.65 -5.89 -4.21
CA GLN A 12 -4.24 -6.11 -4.52
C GLN A 12 -3.93 -7.61 -4.57
N ASP A 13 -4.50 -8.38 -3.64
CA ASP A 13 -4.27 -9.82 -3.53
C ASP A 13 -5.12 -10.64 -4.50
N ALA A 14 -6.24 -10.09 -4.98
CA ALA A 14 -7.18 -10.81 -5.85
C ALA A 14 -6.52 -11.29 -7.15
N THR A 15 -5.63 -10.49 -7.75
CA THR A 15 -4.98 -10.82 -9.04
C THR A 15 -4.16 -12.11 -8.95
N GLY A 16 -3.48 -12.36 -7.83
CA GLY A 16 -2.72 -13.59 -7.61
C GLY A 16 -3.63 -14.82 -7.43
N ALA A 17 -4.73 -14.67 -6.70
CA ALA A 17 -5.65 -15.77 -6.41
C ALA A 17 -6.47 -16.22 -7.64
N ILE A 18 -6.86 -15.30 -8.51
CA ILE A 18 -7.71 -15.60 -9.67
C ILE A 18 -6.94 -15.95 -10.94
N GLY A 19 -5.61 -15.88 -10.93
CA GLY A 19 -4.77 -16.06 -12.12
C GLY A 19 -5.11 -17.34 -12.90
N GLU A 20 -5.25 -18.46 -12.21
CA GLU A 20 -5.63 -19.75 -12.83
C GLU A 20 -7.06 -19.73 -13.43
N GLY A 21 -8.01 -19.08 -12.76
CA GLY A 21 -9.38 -18.93 -13.28
C GLY A 21 -9.44 -18.07 -14.54
N LEU A 22 -8.59 -17.04 -14.63
CA LEU A 22 -8.48 -16.19 -15.81
C LEU A 22 -7.84 -16.92 -17.00
N LYS A 23 -6.79 -17.72 -16.76
CA LYS A 23 -6.20 -18.60 -17.79
C LYS A 23 -7.25 -19.55 -18.36
N ALA A 24 -8.01 -20.21 -17.48
CA ALA A 24 -9.05 -21.16 -17.90
C ALA A 24 -10.21 -20.50 -18.67
N SER A 25 -10.59 -19.27 -18.31
CA SER A 25 -11.75 -18.59 -18.90
C SER A 25 -11.46 -17.91 -20.23
N PHE A 26 -10.27 -17.32 -20.38
CA PHE A 26 -9.90 -16.53 -21.55
C PHE A 26 -8.79 -17.16 -22.40
N GLY A 27 -8.29 -18.34 -22.02
CA GLY A 27 -7.15 -18.97 -22.68
C GLY A 27 -5.86 -18.15 -22.57
N LEU A 28 -5.73 -17.35 -21.50
CA LEU A 28 -4.56 -16.50 -21.30
C LEU A 28 -3.33 -17.36 -21.06
N ASP A 29 -2.24 -17.00 -21.72
CA ASP A 29 -0.91 -17.48 -21.39
C ASP A 29 -0.34 -16.70 -20.19
N THR A 30 0.84 -17.10 -19.74
CA THR A 30 1.52 -16.44 -18.62
C THR A 30 1.83 -14.96 -18.95
N SER A 31 2.03 -14.62 -20.23
CA SER A 31 2.27 -13.24 -20.67
C SER A 31 1.03 -12.35 -20.55
N GLY A 32 -0.17 -12.91 -20.77
CA GLY A 32 -1.44 -12.23 -20.58
C GLY A 32 -1.74 -11.84 -19.12
N LEU A 33 -1.48 -12.74 -18.16
CA LEU A 33 -1.61 -12.41 -16.73
C LEU A 33 -0.60 -11.35 -16.28
N ALA A 34 0.63 -11.47 -16.80
CA ALA A 34 1.69 -10.50 -16.65
C ALA A 34 1.27 -9.10 -17.12
N LEU A 35 0.66 -9.00 -18.30
CA LEU A 35 0.13 -7.76 -18.84
C LEU A 35 -0.98 -7.18 -17.94
N LEU A 36 -1.90 -8.02 -17.46
CA LEU A 36 -2.99 -7.61 -16.57
C LEU A 36 -2.47 -6.96 -15.28
N ASN A 37 -1.48 -7.57 -14.64
CA ASN A 37 -0.85 -7.01 -13.45
C ASN A 37 -0.11 -5.69 -13.74
N THR A 38 0.57 -5.64 -14.89
CA THR A 38 1.27 -4.44 -15.35
C THR A 38 0.30 -3.28 -15.56
N VAL A 39 -0.81 -3.52 -16.26
CA VAL A 39 -1.85 -2.50 -16.53
C VAL A 39 -2.46 -1.99 -15.23
N THR A 40 -2.76 -2.88 -14.27
CA THR A 40 -3.27 -2.50 -12.94
C THR A 40 -2.26 -1.63 -12.19
N THR A 41 -0.98 -2.02 -12.20
CA THR A 41 0.09 -1.29 -11.51
C THR A 41 0.35 0.09 -12.14
N VAL A 42 0.33 0.18 -13.48
CA VAL A 42 0.44 1.45 -14.22
C VAL A 42 -0.74 2.36 -13.90
N GLY A 43 -1.95 1.81 -13.84
CA GLY A 43 -3.12 2.51 -13.31
C GLY A 43 -2.87 3.04 -11.89
N GLY A 44 -2.31 2.22 -11.01
CA GLY A 44 -1.91 2.61 -9.64
C GLY A 44 -0.87 3.73 -9.57
N LEU A 45 0.06 3.79 -10.51
CA LEU A 45 1.02 4.89 -10.60
C LEU A 45 0.32 6.19 -11.01
N VAL A 46 -0.52 6.14 -12.05
CA VAL A 46 -1.33 7.28 -12.51
C VAL A 46 -2.26 7.76 -11.40
N GLY A 47 -2.93 6.84 -10.71
CA GLY A 47 -3.81 7.10 -9.58
C GLY A 47 -3.13 7.83 -8.43
N ARG A 48 -1.93 7.38 -8.02
CA ARG A 48 -1.14 8.06 -6.98
C ARG A 48 -0.88 9.53 -7.32
N LEU A 49 -0.47 9.81 -8.55
CA LEU A 49 -0.12 11.16 -9.00
C LEU A 49 -1.37 12.05 -9.16
N VAL A 50 -2.40 11.54 -9.85
CA VAL A 50 -3.63 12.27 -10.16
C VAL A 50 -4.43 12.52 -8.88
N THR A 51 -4.61 11.50 -8.03
CA THR A 51 -5.39 11.64 -6.80
C THR A 51 -4.67 12.56 -5.81
N GLY A 52 -3.34 12.52 -5.69
CA GLY A 52 -2.60 13.48 -4.87
C GLY A 52 -2.90 14.93 -5.28
N TYR A 53 -2.85 15.21 -6.58
CA TYR A 53 -3.21 16.52 -7.13
C TYR A 53 -4.68 16.91 -6.87
N ILE A 54 -5.61 15.96 -7.02
CA ILE A 54 -7.04 16.19 -6.74
C ILE A 54 -7.25 16.46 -5.24
N ALA A 55 -6.58 15.74 -4.35
CA ALA A 55 -6.68 15.89 -2.90
C ALA A 55 -6.20 17.26 -2.42
N ASP A 56 -5.22 17.84 -3.11
CA ASP A 56 -4.71 19.18 -2.82
C ASP A 56 -5.57 20.32 -3.40
N ARG A 57 -6.38 20.05 -4.43
CA ARG A 57 -7.28 21.07 -5.02
C ARG A 57 -8.71 21.00 -4.50
N LYS A 58 -9.30 19.81 -4.53
CA LYS A 58 -10.73 19.58 -4.22
C LYS A 58 -10.95 19.06 -2.80
N GLY A 59 -9.87 18.74 -2.07
CA GLY A 59 -9.93 18.22 -0.71
C GLY A 59 -9.76 16.71 -0.64
N ARG A 60 -9.36 16.24 0.53
CA ARG A 60 -8.99 14.83 0.77
C ARG A 60 -10.22 13.95 0.75
N ARG A 61 -11.35 14.43 1.28
CA ARG A 61 -12.63 13.70 1.27
C ARG A 61 -13.10 13.42 -0.15
N PHE A 62 -13.04 14.43 -1.04
CA PHE A 62 -13.45 14.27 -2.43
C PHE A 62 -12.56 13.25 -3.16
N ALA A 63 -11.24 13.37 -3.00
CA ALA A 63 -10.29 12.45 -3.61
C ALA A 63 -10.50 10.99 -3.17
N LEU A 64 -10.72 10.76 -1.87
CA LEU A 64 -11.00 9.42 -1.32
C LEU A 64 -12.37 8.86 -1.72
N GLY A 65 -13.35 9.72 -2.00
CA GLY A 65 -14.62 9.32 -2.59
C GLY A 65 -14.44 8.89 -4.05
N LEU A 66 -13.69 9.65 -4.83
CA LEU A 66 -13.40 9.37 -6.23
C LEU A 66 -12.63 8.05 -6.42
N ASN A 67 -11.57 7.84 -5.62
CA ASN A 67 -10.79 6.59 -5.66
C ASN A 67 -11.67 5.36 -5.46
N LEU A 68 -12.46 5.37 -4.39
CA LEU A 68 -13.30 4.24 -4.03
C LEU A 68 -14.42 4.01 -5.05
N LEU A 69 -14.92 5.09 -5.68
CA LEU A 69 -15.88 4.98 -6.78
C LEU A 69 -15.25 4.35 -8.03
N LEU A 70 -14.07 4.81 -8.45
CA LEU A 70 -13.33 4.26 -9.60
C LEU A 70 -13.00 2.79 -9.38
N TYR A 71 -12.54 2.46 -8.18
CA TYR A 71 -12.31 1.10 -7.70
C TYR A 71 -13.57 0.23 -7.82
N THR A 72 -14.69 0.69 -7.26
CA THR A 72 -15.95 -0.07 -7.22
C THR A 72 -16.51 -0.30 -8.63
N LEU A 73 -16.53 0.75 -9.46
CA LEU A 73 -17.01 0.65 -10.85
C LEU A 73 -16.10 -0.24 -11.69
N GLY A 74 -14.78 -0.09 -11.55
CA GLY A 74 -13.80 -0.94 -12.20
C GLY A 74 -13.98 -2.41 -11.83
N GLY A 75 -14.14 -2.71 -10.54
CA GLY A 75 -14.41 -4.06 -10.06
C GLY A 75 -15.69 -4.68 -10.63
N ILE A 76 -16.80 -3.92 -10.69
CA ILE A 76 -18.05 -4.38 -11.30
C ILE A 76 -17.86 -4.67 -12.80
N VAL A 77 -17.20 -3.77 -13.54
CA VAL A 77 -16.93 -3.97 -14.97
C VAL A 77 -16.04 -5.20 -15.18
N SER A 78 -15.07 -5.43 -14.31
CA SER A 78 -14.23 -6.63 -14.37
C SER A 78 -14.99 -7.92 -14.09
N ALA A 79 -16.01 -7.90 -13.22
CA ALA A 79 -16.86 -9.06 -12.98
C ALA A 79 -17.65 -9.46 -14.23
N ILE A 80 -18.12 -8.49 -15.01
CA ILE A 80 -18.92 -8.72 -16.22
C ILE A 80 -18.11 -8.70 -17.52
N ALA A 81 -16.78 -8.55 -17.44
CA ALA A 81 -15.92 -8.37 -18.60
C ALA A 81 -16.04 -9.56 -19.58
N PRO A 82 -16.47 -9.35 -20.84
CA PRO A 82 -16.68 -10.43 -21.81
C PRO A 82 -15.40 -10.83 -22.55
N ASN A 83 -14.38 -9.95 -22.56
CA ASN A 83 -13.10 -10.17 -23.23
C ASN A 83 -11.94 -9.59 -22.39
N VAL A 84 -10.71 -9.96 -22.77
CA VAL A 84 -9.47 -9.55 -22.09
C VAL A 84 -9.24 -8.05 -22.17
N GLU A 85 -9.66 -7.39 -23.26
CA GLU A 85 -9.48 -5.95 -23.45
C GLU A 85 -10.29 -5.12 -22.44
N ILE A 86 -11.57 -5.46 -22.25
CA ILE A 86 -12.42 -4.83 -21.23
C ILE A 86 -11.91 -5.17 -19.83
N LEU A 87 -11.40 -6.38 -19.62
CA LEU A 87 -10.78 -6.75 -18.35
C LEU A 87 -9.53 -5.89 -18.06
N ASN A 88 -8.66 -5.68 -19.05
CA ASN A 88 -7.49 -4.81 -18.92
C ASN A 88 -7.88 -3.35 -18.67
N LEU A 89 -8.85 -2.81 -19.41
CA LEU A 89 -9.33 -1.44 -19.21
C LEU A 89 -9.94 -1.24 -17.82
N SER A 90 -10.77 -2.17 -17.36
CA SER A 90 -11.36 -2.12 -16.03
C SER A 90 -10.31 -2.26 -14.93
N ARG A 91 -9.30 -3.11 -15.13
CA ARG A 91 -8.14 -3.23 -14.22
C ARG A 91 -7.28 -1.98 -14.17
N PHE A 92 -7.10 -1.28 -15.28
CA PHE A 92 -6.47 0.04 -15.28
C PHE A 92 -7.25 1.02 -14.39
N LEU A 93 -8.58 1.08 -14.52
CA LEU A 93 -9.44 1.94 -13.69
C LEU A 93 -9.39 1.58 -12.21
N VAL A 94 -9.41 0.28 -11.89
CA VAL A 94 -9.20 -0.22 -10.52
C VAL A 94 -7.86 0.26 -9.99
N GLY A 95 -6.79 0.09 -10.76
CA GLY A 95 -5.46 0.57 -10.43
C GLY A 95 -5.46 2.06 -10.08
N VAL A 96 -6.07 2.90 -10.93
CA VAL A 96 -6.19 4.36 -10.67
C VAL A 96 -6.87 4.65 -9.33
N GLY A 97 -7.91 3.87 -8.97
CA GLY A 97 -8.57 3.97 -7.67
C GLY A 97 -7.68 3.56 -6.50
N LEU A 98 -7.01 2.41 -6.60
CA LEU A 98 -6.14 1.85 -5.53
C LEU A 98 -4.99 2.81 -5.20
N GLY A 99 -4.34 3.36 -6.22
CA GLY A 99 -3.11 4.15 -6.05
C GLY A 99 -3.26 5.31 -5.06
N GLY A 100 -4.37 6.05 -5.13
CA GLY A 100 -4.57 7.23 -4.31
C GLY A 100 -5.07 6.95 -2.88
N GLU A 101 -5.59 5.76 -2.61
CA GLU A 101 -6.33 5.46 -1.38
C GLU A 101 -5.41 5.45 -0.16
N PHE A 102 -4.26 4.77 -0.26
CA PHE A 102 -3.29 4.68 0.82
C PHE A 102 -2.71 6.05 1.22
N THR A 103 -2.25 6.83 0.25
CA THR A 103 -1.58 8.12 0.49
C THR A 103 -2.54 9.17 1.04
N VAL A 104 -3.71 9.35 0.42
CA VAL A 104 -4.68 10.37 0.86
C VAL A 104 -5.36 9.95 2.16
N GLY A 105 -5.57 8.64 2.37
CA GLY A 105 -6.15 8.10 3.60
C GLY A 105 -5.27 8.36 4.82
N LEU A 106 -3.96 8.13 4.69
CA LEU A 106 -2.98 8.43 5.74
C LEU A 106 -2.92 9.93 6.03
N ALA A 107 -2.91 10.77 4.99
CA ALA A 107 -2.90 12.22 5.13
C ALA A 107 -4.13 12.73 5.87
N LEU A 108 -5.35 12.28 5.49
CA LEU A 108 -6.58 12.75 6.13
C LEU A 108 -6.62 12.40 7.63
N ILE A 109 -6.24 11.17 7.97
CA ILE A 109 -6.18 10.74 9.38
C ILE A 109 -5.15 11.54 10.15
N ALA A 110 -3.95 11.74 9.59
CA ALA A 110 -2.93 12.54 10.24
C ALA A 110 -3.39 13.99 10.49
N GLU A 111 -4.22 14.54 9.60
CA GLU A 111 -4.78 15.89 9.74
C GLU A 111 -5.95 15.96 10.73
N MET A 112 -6.69 14.87 10.96
CA MET A 112 -7.82 14.80 11.90
C MET A 112 -7.44 14.38 13.33
N VAL A 113 -6.34 13.66 13.49
CA VAL A 113 -5.90 13.09 14.78
C VAL A 113 -4.85 13.97 15.45
N ALA A 114 -4.94 14.08 16.78
CA ALA A 114 -3.96 14.81 17.58
C ALA A 114 -2.55 14.22 17.43
N THR A 115 -1.53 15.09 17.45
CA THR A 115 -0.13 14.73 17.17
C THR A 115 0.36 13.53 17.98
N ARG A 116 -0.06 13.39 19.25
CA ARG A 116 0.30 12.28 20.14
C ARG A 116 -0.14 10.90 19.63
N TYR A 117 -1.26 10.81 18.93
CA TYR A 117 -1.86 9.54 18.50
C TYR A 117 -1.61 9.20 17.03
N ARG A 118 -1.00 10.11 16.25
CA ARG A 118 -0.79 9.92 14.80
C ARG A 118 -0.04 8.64 14.47
N GLY A 119 1.03 8.34 15.21
CA GLY A 119 1.82 7.12 15.01
C GLY A 119 1.00 5.86 15.26
N THR A 120 0.22 5.82 16.35
CA THR A 120 -0.65 4.69 16.68
C THR A 120 -1.75 4.48 15.64
N VAL A 121 -2.37 5.55 15.14
CA VAL A 121 -3.41 5.40 14.11
C VAL A 121 -2.80 5.00 12.77
N ALA A 122 -1.66 5.56 12.37
CA ALA A 122 -0.94 5.13 11.16
C ALA A 122 -0.52 3.65 11.23
N ALA A 123 -0.08 3.18 12.40
CA ALA A 123 0.19 1.78 12.66
C ALA A 123 -1.08 0.93 12.54
N SER A 124 -2.19 1.34 13.14
CA SER A 124 -3.46 0.60 13.06
C SER A 124 -3.97 0.46 11.62
N LEU A 125 -3.73 1.46 10.77
CA LEU A 125 -4.05 1.39 9.34
C LEU A 125 -3.26 0.31 8.62
N ASN A 126 -1.94 0.22 8.88
CA ASN A 126 -1.08 -0.81 8.28
C ASN A 126 -1.42 -2.21 8.80
N ILE A 127 -1.71 -2.35 10.10
CA ILE A 127 -2.16 -3.62 10.70
C ILE A 127 -3.49 -4.05 10.08
N GLY A 128 -4.43 -3.12 9.91
CA GLY A 128 -5.73 -3.40 9.32
C GLY A 128 -5.66 -3.77 7.84
N SER A 129 -4.81 -3.09 7.06
CA SER A 129 -4.65 -3.31 5.62
C SER A 129 -3.69 -4.47 5.32
N GLY A 130 -2.39 -4.29 5.49
CA GLY A 130 -1.39 -5.30 5.11
C GLY A 130 -1.29 -6.51 6.04
N GLY A 131 -1.87 -6.44 7.25
CA GLY A 131 -1.92 -7.56 8.19
C GLY A 131 -3.23 -8.34 8.07
N VAL A 132 -4.30 -7.76 8.61
CA VAL A 132 -5.64 -8.39 8.65
C VAL A 132 -6.23 -8.50 7.25
N GLY A 133 -6.07 -7.47 6.41
CA GLY A 133 -6.56 -7.47 5.02
C GLY A 133 -6.01 -8.63 4.22
N ASN A 134 -4.69 -8.82 4.17
CA ASN A 134 -4.06 -9.92 3.43
C ASN A 134 -4.52 -11.30 3.95
N PHE A 135 -4.58 -11.48 5.27
CA PHE A 135 -5.06 -12.74 5.85
C PHE A 135 -6.53 -13.03 5.46
N VAL A 136 -7.41 -12.03 5.59
CA VAL A 136 -8.83 -12.18 5.25
C VAL A 136 -9.02 -12.33 3.74
N ALA A 137 -8.15 -11.73 2.91
CA ALA A 137 -8.18 -11.86 1.46
C ALA A 137 -8.07 -13.30 1.02
N PHE A 138 -7.00 -13.98 1.43
CA PHE A 138 -6.81 -15.39 1.08
C PHE A 138 -7.87 -16.30 1.73
N GLY A 139 -8.41 -15.92 2.89
CA GLY A 139 -9.56 -16.61 3.49
C GLY A 139 -10.84 -16.49 2.64
N LEU A 140 -11.15 -15.28 2.15
CA LEU A 140 -12.27 -15.04 1.23
C LEU A 140 -12.07 -15.82 -0.08
N PHE A 141 -10.85 -15.78 -0.64
CA PHE A 141 -10.52 -16.50 -1.87
C PHE A 141 -10.65 -18.02 -1.69
N LEU A 142 -10.21 -18.56 -0.56
CA LEU A 142 -10.35 -19.97 -0.22
C LEU A 142 -11.83 -20.39 -0.18
N VAL A 143 -12.69 -19.58 0.43
CA VAL A 143 -14.12 -19.89 0.53
C VAL A 143 -14.80 -19.86 -0.83
N VAL A 144 -14.50 -18.85 -1.66
CA VAL A 144 -15.14 -18.64 -2.95
C VAL A 144 -14.62 -19.60 -4.03
N LEU A 145 -13.30 -19.83 -4.09
CA LEU A 145 -12.67 -20.71 -5.08
C LEU A 145 -12.57 -22.17 -4.61
N GLY A 146 -12.88 -22.46 -3.35
CA GLY A 146 -12.96 -23.81 -2.80
C GLY A 146 -14.41 -24.28 -2.63
N PRO A 147 -14.99 -24.26 -1.41
CA PRO A 147 -16.32 -24.84 -1.14
C PRO A 147 -17.45 -24.27 -1.98
N LEU A 148 -17.42 -22.96 -2.27
CA LEU A 148 -18.47 -22.31 -3.06
C LEU A 148 -18.24 -22.42 -4.58
N ASN A 149 -17.09 -22.96 -5.02
CA ASN A 149 -16.73 -22.99 -6.43
C ASN A 149 -17.75 -23.76 -7.27
N THR A 150 -18.22 -24.91 -6.77
CA THR A 150 -19.21 -25.74 -7.48
C THR A 150 -20.58 -25.07 -7.57
N VAL A 151 -20.96 -24.30 -6.55
CA VAL A 151 -22.24 -23.57 -6.48
C VAL A 151 -22.21 -22.31 -7.35
N LEU A 152 -21.06 -21.65 -7.45
CA LEU A 152 -20.88 -20.38 -8.15
C LEU A 152 -20.58 -20.52 -9.66
N GLY A 153 -20.70 -21.73 -10.21
CA GLY A 153 -20.56 -22.00 -11.65
C GLY A 153 -19.19 -22.53 -12.07
N GLY A 154 -18.38 -23.00 -11.13
CA GLY A 154 -17.07 -23.62 -11.39
C GLY A 154 -15.97 -22.62 -11.71
N THR A 155 -14.80 -23.14 -12.11
CA THR A 155 -13.56 -22.37 -12.31
C THR A 155 -13.68 -21.21 -13.32
N SER A 156 -14.69 -21.25 -14.21
CA SER A 156 -14.93 -20.22 -15.24
C SER A 156 -15.77 -19.02 -14.74
N LEU A 157 -16.57 -19.18 -13.69
CA LEU A 157 -17.50 -18.16 -13.19
C LEU A 157 -17.18 -17.71 -11.75
N SER A 158 -16.56 -18.55 -10.93
CA SER A 158 -16.27 -18.24 -9.52
C SER A 158 -15.37 -17.02 -9.33
N TRP A 159 -14.43 -16.77 -10.25
CA TRP A 159 -13.55 -15.59 -10.18
C TRP A 159 -14.31 -14.28 -10.42
N ARG A 160 -15.44 -14.30 -11.14
CA ARG A 160 -16.28 -13.11 -11.35
C ARG A 160 -16.98 -12.70 -10.06
N TRP A 161 -17.45 -13.68 -9.28
CA TRP A 161 -18.09 -13.44 -8.00
C TRP A 161 -17.13 -12.83 -6.96
N LEU A 162 -15.83 -13.12 -7.04
CA LEU A 162 -14.84 -12.43 -6.22
C LEU A 162 -14.86 -10.92 -6.44
N PHE A 163 -14.88 -10.47 -7.70
CA PHE A 163 -14.97 -9.03 -7.99
C PHE A 163 -16.28 -8.40 -7.51
N VAL A 164 -17.39 -9.13 -7.57
CA VAL A 164 -18.67 -8.65 -7.01
C VAL A 164 -18.60 -8.52 -5.48
N LEU A 165 -18.05 -9.53 -4.80
CA LEU A 165 -17.90 -9.54 -3.35
C LEU A 165 -16.92 -8.48 -2.84
N LEU A 166 -15.98 -8.05 -3.68
CA LEU A 166 -15.08 -6.94 -3.40
C LEU A 166 -15.78 -5.59 -3.63
N ALA A 167 -16.53 -5.46 -4.72
CA ALA A 167 -17.18 -4.21 -5.10
C ALA A 167 -18.39 -3.84 -4.21
N VAL A 168 -19.22 -4.81 -3.81
CA VAL A 168 -20.47 -4.55 -3.06
C VAL A 168 -20.20 -3.91 -1.68
N PRO A 169 -19.33 -4.46 -0.84
CA PRO A 169 -18.98 -3.82 0.44
C PRO A 169 -18.26 -2.48 0.26
N ALA A 170 -17.43 -2.35 -0.78
CA ALA A 170 -16.78 -1.08 -1.11
C ALA A 170 -17.81 0.00 -1.46
N LEU A 171 -18.88 -0.33 -2.18
CA LEU A 171 -19.99 0.59 -2.45
C LEU A 171 -20.66 1.07 -1.15
N LEU A 172 -20.85 0.18 -0.17
CA LEU A 172 -21.36 0.58 1.16
C LEU A 172 -20.40 1.57 1.83
N VAL A 173 -19.09 1.34 1.74
CA VAL A 173 -18.09 2.27 2.29
C VAL A 173 -18.15 3.64 1.60
N VAL A 174 -18.41 3.70 0.28
CA VAL A 174 -18.63 4.99 -0.43
C VAL A 174 -19.79 5.76 0.21
N LEU A 175 -20.90 5.07 0.51
CA LEU A 175 -22.06 5.68 1.17
C LEU A 175 -21.73 6.18 2.57
N PHE A 176 -20.91 5.45 3.35
CA PHE A 176 -20.49 5.92 4.67
C PHE A 176 -19.49 7.09 4.62
N ARG A 177 -18.64 7.17 3.58
CA ARG A 177 -17.66 8.26 3.41
C ARG A 177 -18.31 9.64 3.23
N ARG A 178 -19.57 9.70 2.80
CA ARG A 178 -20.30 10.98 2.69
C ARG A 178 -20.52 11.69 4.03
N TYR A 179 -20.33 11.00 5.15
CA TYR A 179 -20.43 11.58 6.49
C TYR A 179 -19.09 12.05 7.05
N LEU A 180 -17.96 11.72 6.41
CA LEU A 180 -16.66 12.20 6.85
C LEU A 180 -16.55 13.72 6.60
N PRO A 181 -16.17 14.53 7.61
CA PRO A 181 -15.87 15.93 7.37
C PRO A 181 -14.59 16.07 6.53
N GLU A 182 -14.39 17.22 5.92
CA GLU A 182 -13.12 17.54 5.26
C GLU A 182 -12.05 17.93 6.29
N SER A 183 -10.77 17.75 5.95
CA SER A 183 -9.67 18.09 6.86
C SER A 183 -9.71 19.56 7.32
N PRO A 184 -9.61 19.84 8.64
CA PRO A 184 -9.50 21.21 9.15
C PRO A 184 -8.31 21.96 8.57
N ARG A 185 -7.19 21.27 8.36
CA ARG A 185 -5.95 21.86 7.83
C ARG A 185 -6.09 22.24 6.36
N PHE A 186 -6.76 21.39 5.58
CA PHE A 186 -7.08 21.71 4.18
C PHE A 186 -8.01 22.91 4.07
N LEU A 187 -9.07 22.93 4.88
CA LEU A 187 -10.04 24.04 4.90
C LEU A 187 -9.37 25.36 5.28
N LEU A 188 -8.51 25.34 6.31
CA LEU A 188 -7.73 26.51 6.72
C LEU A 188 -6.76 26.98 5.63
N ALA A 189 -6.06 26.06 4.96
CA ALA A 189 -5.17 26.38 3.84
C ALA A 189 -5.90 26.94 2.61
N GLN A 190 -7.19 26.67 2.46
CA GLN A 190 -8.08 27.25 1.44
C GLN A 190 -8.73 28.57 1.90
N GLY A 191 -8.41 29.07 3.09
CA GLY A 191 -9.03 30.28 3.67
C GLY A 191 -10.45 30.06 4.21
N ARG A 192 -10.94 28.83 4.26
CA ARG A 192 -12.30 28.47 4.75
C ARG A 192 -12.30 28.27 6.26
N VAL A 193 -12.04 29.34 7.02
CA VAL A 193 -11.84 29.32 8.48
C VAL A 193 -13.09 28.83 9.23
N ASP A 194 -14.28 29.29 8.85
CA ASP A 194 -15.54 28.90 9.52
C ASP A 194 -15.85 27.41 9.39
N GLU A 195 -15.57 26.85 8.21
CA GLU A 195 -15.73 25.42 7.98
C GLU A 195 -14.68 24.59 8.73
N ALA A 196 -13.44 25.08 8.82
CA ALA A 196 -12.39 24.44 9.60
C ALA A 196 -12.79 24.36 11.09
N ASN A 197 -13.32 25.46 11.64
CA ASN A 197 -13.85 25.51 13.00
C ASN A 197 -15.02 24.53 13.18
N ARG A 198 -15.96 24.47 12.23
CA ARG A 198 -17.06 23.51 12.27
C ARG A 198 -16.57 22.06 12.31
N THR A 199 -15.58 21.70 11.50
CA THR A 199 -14.98 20.36 11.56
C THR A 199 -14.31 20.09 12.90
N LEU A 200 -13.51 21.04 13.42
CA LEU A 200 -12.86 20.89 14.72
C LEU A 200 -13.88 20.70 15.86
N THR A 201 -14.98 21.45 15.82
CA THR A 201 -16.07 21.28 16.78
C THR A 201 -16.73 19.89 16.67
N ILE A 202 -16.88 19.34 15.46
CA ILE A 202 -17.38 17.95 15.26
C ILE A 202 -16.38 16.95 15.86
N LEU A 203 -15.10 17.08 15.55
CA LEU A 203 -14.04 16.20 16.07
C LEU A 203 -13.96 16.27 17.60
N ALA A 204 -14.06 17.46 18.18
CA ALA A 204 -14.07 17.68 19.62
C ALA A 204 -15.31 17.08 20.31
N SER A 205 -16.43 16.93 19.60
CA SER A 205 -17.65 16.33 20.14
C SER A 205 -17.60 14.80 20.25
N GLY A 206 -16.57 14.15 19.71
CA GLY A 206 -16.41 12.69 19.75
C GLY A 206 -17.43 11.90 18.91
N ARG A 207 -18.32 12.57 18.17
CA ARG A 207 -19.32 11.93 17.31
C ARG A 207 -19.20 12.43 15.87
N LEU A 208 -19.03 11.49 14.94
CA LEU A 208 -19.07 11.77 13.49
C LEU A 208 -20.53 11.82 13.05
N GLY A 209 -21.09 13.02 12.92
CA GLY A 209 -22.46 13.24 12.45
C GLY A 209 -22.71 14.70 12.10
N GLN A 210 -23.76 14.96 11.32
CA GLN A 210 -24.25 16.33 11.15
C GLN A 210 -24.81 16.80 12.48
N ARG A 211 -24.14 17.76 13.13
CA ARG A 211 -24.74 18.46 14.28
C ARG A 211 -26.08 19.08 13.85
N PRO A 212 -27.11 19.06 14.71
CA PRO A 212 -28.34 19.81 14.47
C PRO A 212 -28.01 21.28 14.21
N ALA A 213 -28.71 21.90 13.27
CA ALA A 213 -28.62 23.33 13.02
C ALA A 213 -28.89 24.09 14.34
N GLY A 214 -27.89 24.84 14.85
CA GLY A 214 -28.02 25.64 16.07
C GLY A 214 -26.99 25.39 17.18
N ALA A 215 -26.17 24.33 17.11
CA ALA A 215 -25.10 24.13 18.09
C ALA A 215 -23.97 25.16 17.90
N ARG A 216 -23.62 25.92 18.95
CA ARG A 216 -22.54 26.93 18.91
C ARG A 216 -21.26 26.30 18.36
N VAL A 217 -20.76 26.86 17.25
CA VAL A 217 -19.44 26.53 16.70
C VAL A 217 -18.40 27.15 17.63
N THR A 218 -17.51 26.32 18.14
CA THR A 218 -16.37 26.81 18.91
C THR A 218 -15.31 27.32 17.94
N HIS A 219 -14.97 28.61 18.04
CA HIS A 219 -13.91 29.21 17.22
C HIS A 219 -12.56 28.86 17.84
N TYR A 220 -11.89 27.87 17.25
CA TYR A 220 -10.52 27.50 17.61
C TYR A 220 -9.47 28.24 16.78
N LEU A 221 -9.84 28.61 15.54
CA LEU A 221 -8.97 29.21 14.54
C LEU A 221 -9.55 30.55 14.04
N SER A 222 -8.67 31.48 13.72
CA SER A 222 -8.95 32.79 13.13
C SER A 222 -8.29 32.93 11.76
N ALA A 223 -8.61 33.99 11.02
CA ALA A 223 -7.98 34.33 9.75
C ALA A 223 -6.46 34.56 9.87
N ASN A 224 -5.97 34.91 11.06
CA ASN A 224 -4.54 35.05 11.35
C ASN A 224 -3.80 33.69 11.40
N ASP A 225 -4.52 32.58 11.56
CA ASP A 225 -3.95 31.24 11.61
C ASP A 225 -3.79 30.61 10.22
N ILE A 226 -4.18 31.33 9.16
CA ILE A 226 -3.95 30.87 7.78
C ILE A 226 -2.44 30.75 7.58
N PRO A 227 -1.93 29.56 7.20
CA PRO A 227 -0.50 29.37 7.01
C PRO A 227 0.05 30.37 5.99
N ALA A 228 1.16 31.05 6.28
CA ALA A 228 1.83 31.96 5.33
C ALA A 228 2.29 31.27 4.03
N THR A 229 2.29 29.94 4.01
CA THR A 229 2.57 29.08 2.86
C THR A 229 1.32 28.62 2.10
N ALA A 230 0.11 29.00 2.53
CA ALA A 230 -1.13 28.68 1.85
C ALA A 230 -1.10 29.17 0.39
N GLY A 231 -1.28 28.25 -0.56
CA GLY A 231 -1.27 28.54 -2.00
C GLY A 231 0.11 28.57 -2.68
N ARG A 232 1.23 28.50 -1.94
CA ARG A 232 2.56 28.40 -2.55
C ARG A 232 2.81 26.98 -3.07
N ARG A 233 2.85 26.81 -4.40
CA ARG A 233 3.29 25.55 -5.02
C ARG A 233 4.76 25.33 -4.72
N VAL A 234 5.09 24.15 -4.23
CA VAL A 234 6.48 23.70 -4.11
C VAL A 234 6.95 23.32 -5.50
N PRO A 235 7.92 24.04 -6.10
CA PRO A 235 8.39 23.72 -7.43
C PRO A 235 9.08 22.35 -7.43
N LEU A 236 8.82 21.54 -8.46
CA LEU A 236 9.43 20.21 -8.63
C LEU A 236 10.97 20.25 -8.61
N THR A 237 11.55 21.41 -8.95
CA THR A 237 13.00 21.66 -8.94
C THR A 237 13.61 21.68 -7.53
N GLU A 238 12.83 21.93 -6.47
CA GLU A 238 13.34 21.84 -5.09
C GLU A 238 13.68 20.38 -4.70
N LEU A 239 13.01 19.40 -5.32
CA LEU A 239 13.29 17.97 -5.16
C LEU A 239 14.51 17.49 -5.96
N ALA A 240 15.03 18.32 -6.87
CA ALA A 240 16.17 18.00 -7.73
C ALA A 240 17.53 18.40 -7.11
N THR A 241 17.56 18.79 -5.84
CA THR A 241 18.80 19.08 -5.12
C THR A 241 19.64 17.81 -4.94
N LYS A 242 20.98 17.90 -5.07
CA LYS A 242 21.87 16.72 -4.99
C LYS A 242 21.69 15.90 -3.70
N ALA A 243 21.42 16.56 -2.57
CA ALA A 243 21.17 15.90 -1.29
C ALA A 243 19.82 15.15 -1.26
N SER A 244 18.74 15.76 -1.74
CA SER A 244 17.43 15.12 -1.81
C SER A 244 17.41 13.99 -2.85
N LEU A 245 18.12 14.12 -3.97
CA LEU A 245 18.24 13.07 -4.98
C LEU A 245 18.96 11.83 -4.44
N LYS A 246 20.05 12.00 -3.68
CA LYS A 246 20.74 10.87 -3.02
C LYS A 246 19.82 10.14 -2.02
N ARG A 247 19.06 10.89 -1.21
CA ARG A 247 18.08 10.33 -0.26
C ARG A 247 16.91 9.63 -0.97
N THR A 248 16.43 10.22 -2.06
CA THR A 248 15.35 9.67 -2.89
C THR A 248 15.80 8.40 -3.60
N ALA A 249 17.03 8.36 -4.10
CA ALA A 249 17.58 7.18 -4.76
C ALA A 249 17.80 6.03 -3.78
N SER A 250 18.37 6.28 -2.59
CA SER A 250 18.62 5.22 -1.61
C SER A 250 17.32 4.63 -1.05
N ILE A 251 16.38 5.47 -0.60
CA ILE A 251 15.10 4.97 -0.10
C ILE A 251 14.18 4.49 -1.21
N GLY A 252 14.23 5.11 -2.39
CA GLY A 252 13.50 4.64 -3.57
C GLY A 252 13.92 3.23 -3.97
N LEU A 253 15.24 2.96 -3.98
CA LEU A 253 15.77 1.61 -4.24
C LEU A 253 15.37 0.63 -3.13
N ALA A 254 15.48 1.02 -1.85
CA ALA A 254 15.05 0.18 -0.74
C ALA A 254 13.54 -0.15 -0.81
N SER A 255 12.71 0.84 -1.15
CA SER A 255 11.26 0.68 -1.34
C SER A 255 10.94 -0.22 -2.53
N TRP A 256 11.64 -0.06 -3.65
CA TRP A 256 11.52 -0.95 -4.81
C TRP A 256 11.77 -2.40 -4.42
N MET A 257 12.87 -2.66 -3.72
CA MET A 257 13.25 -4.01 -3.32
C MET A 257 12.28 -4.61 -2.29
N SER A 258 11.86 -3.83 -1.29
CA SER A 258 10.95 -4.32 -0.27
C SER A 258 9.56 -4.63 -0.82
N PHE A 259 8.98 -3.68 -1.56
CA PHE A 259 7.62 -3.82 -2.09
C PHE A 259 7.59 -4.89 -3.18
N GLY A 260 8.63 -4.94 -4.01
CA GLY A 260 8.76 -5.91 -5.09
C GLY A 260 8.86 -7.33 -4.56
N ALA A 261 9.65 -7.54 -3.50
CA ALA A 261 9.77 -8.84 -2.84
C ALA A 261 8.42 -9.30 -2.23
N GLN A 262 7.72 -8.39 -1.56
CA GLN A 262 6.41 -8.67 -0.98
C GLN A 262 5.38 -9.05 -2.04
N VAL A 263 5.22 -8.22 -3.08
CA VAL A 263 4.23 -8.44 -4.14
C VAL A 263 4.55 -9.70 -4.93
N THR A 264 5.83 -9.97 -5.20
CA THR A 264 6.25 -11.18 -5.92
C THR A 264 5.79 -12.44 -5.21
N LEU A 265 6.06 -12.58 -3.91
CA LEU A 265 5.57 -13.77 -3.20
C LEU A 265 4.05 -13.76 -3.09
N LEU A 266 3.44 -12.63 -2.80
CA LEU A 266 2.00 -12.59 -2.59
C LEU A 266 1.22 -13.03 -3.84
N VAL A 267 1.69 -12.64 -5.03
CA VAL A 267 1.06 -13.00 -6.31
C VAL A 267 1.44 -14.42 -6.76
N LEU A 268 2.71 -14.80 -6.64
CA LEU A 268 3.19 -16.07 -7.22
C LEU A 268 3.02 -17.26 -6.27
N MET A 269 3.01 -17.09 -4.95
CA MET A 269 2.95 -18.21 -4.00
C MET A 269 1.80 -19.19 -4.25
N PRO A 270 0.55 -18.75 -4.44
CA PRO A 270 -0.55 -19.67 -4.76
C PRO A 270 -0.29 -20.45 -6.05
N SER A 271 0.22 -19.77 -7.07
CA SER A 271 0.49 -20.36 -8.39
C SER A 271 1.63 -21.38 -8.35
N ILE A 272 2.69 -21.07 -7.60
CA ILE A 272 3.84 -21.98 -7.38
C ILE A 272 3.36 -23.25 -6.67
N LEU A 273 2.57 -23.13 -5.61
CA LEU A 273 2.05 -24.28 -4.89
C LEU A 273 1.13 -25.14 -5.77
N VAL A 274 0.33 -24.52 -6.65
CA VAL A 274 -0.47 -25.28 -7.62
C VAL A 274 0.43 -26.02 -8.63
N ALA A 275 1.50 -25.38 -9.10
CA ALA A 275 2.46 -26.00 -10.02
C ALA A 275 3.22 -27.18 -9.38
N GLU A 276 3.47 -27.13 -8.06
CA GLU A 276 4.02 -28.23 -7.27
C GLU A 276 3.01 -29.38 -7.01
N GLY A 277 1.78 -29.26 -7.52
CA GLY A 277 0.75 -30.31 -7.45
C GLY A 277 -0.23 -30.18 -6.29
N TYR A 278 -0.19 -29.09 -5.52
CA TYR A 278 -1.22 -28.82 -4.51
C TYR A 278 -2.52 -28.35 -5.18
N SER A 279 -3.66 -28.68 -4.58
CA SER A 279 -4.95 -28.15 -5.06
C SER A 279 -5.04 -26.63 -4.87
N VAL A 280 -5.85 -25.94 -5.68
CA VAL A 280 -6.11 -24.49 -5.56
C VAL A 280 -6.60 -24.12 -4.16
N THR A 281 -7.44 -24.94 -3.54
CA THR A 281 -7.92 -24.70 -2.17
C THR A 281 -6.77 -24.78 -1.16
N ASN A 282 -5.89 -25.78 -1.28
CA ASN A 282 -4.77 -25.95 -0.35
C ASN A 282 -3.72 -24.85 -0.55
N SER A 283 -3.45 -24.41 -1.79
CA SER A 283 -2.51 -23.32 -2.03
C SER A 283 -2.98 -21.99 -1.45
N LEU A 284 -4.28 -21.68 -1.58
CA LEU A 284 -4.90 -20.52 -0.93
C LEU A 284 -4.87 -20.65 0.60
N ALA A 285 -5.13 -21.84 1.15
CA ALA A 285 -5.06 -22.09 2.60
C ALA A 285 -3.64 -21.88 3.14
N PHE A 286 -2.63 -22.40 2.43
CA PHE A 286 -1.24 -22.26 2.81
C PHE A 286 -0.79 -20.80 2.75
N THR A 287 -1.21 -20.07 1.71
CA THR A 287 -0.93 -18.65 1.56
C THR A 287 -1.62 -17.82 2.64
N MET A 288 -2.86 -18.17 3.03
CA MET A 288 -3.56 -17.56 4.15
C MET A 288 -2.79 -17.75 5.47
N VAL A 289 -2.32 -18.97 5.75
CA VAL A 289 -1.52 -19.27 6.95
C VAL A 289 -0.20 -18.50 6.93
N MET A 290 0.48 -18.43 5.78
CA MET A 290 1.70 -17.63 5.63
C MET A 290 1.46 -16.14 5.90
N ASN A 291 0.29 -15.59 5.53
CA ASN A 291 -0.06 -14.19 5.80
C ASN A 291 -0.31 -13.87 7.28
N VAL A 292 -0.43 -14.86 8.17
CA VAL A 292 -0.34 -14.62 9.62
C VAL A 292 1.01 -14.00 9.98
N GLY A 293 2.08 -14.38 9.27
CA GLY A 293 3.38 -13.75 9.36
C GLY A 293 3.32 -12.25 9.06
N SER A 294 2.64 -11.87 7.97
CA SER A 294 2.36 -10.47 7.61
C SER A 294 1.71 -9.74 8.79
N LEU A 295 0.61 -10.26 9.33
CA LEU A 295 -0.09 -9.64 10.47
C LEU A 295 0.84 -9.38 11.67
N LEU A 296 1.64 -10.38 12.05
CA LEU A 296 2.62 -10.24 13.13
C LEU A 296 3.71 -9.21 12.78
N GLY A 297 4.12 -9.14 11.51
CA GLY A 297 5.10 -8.18 11.00
C GLY A 297 4.62 -6.73 11.10
N ALA A 298 3.35 -6.46 10.77
CA ALA A 298 2.74 -5.14 10.95
C ALA A 298 2.71 -4.73 12.43
N CYS A 299 2.31 -5.65 13.32
CA CYS A 299 2.30 -5.42 14.76
C CYS A 299 3.72 -5.17 15.31
N ALA A 300 4.71 -5.92 14.85
CA ALA A 300 6.11 -5.72 15.21
C ALA A 300 6.64 -4.36 14.74
N SER A 301 6.32 -3.95 13.51
CA SER A 301 6.70 -2.63 12.98
C SER A 301 6.10 -1.51 13.82
N ALA A 302 4.81 -1.60 14.14
CA ALA A 302 4.10 -0.65 14.99
C ALA A 302 4.74 -0.53 16.39
N TYR A 303 5.14 -1.67 16.98
CA TYR A 303 5.79 -1.72 18.29
C TYR A 303 7.21 -1.12 18.27
N LEU A 304 7.96 -1.39 17.21
CA LEU A 304 9.35 -0.94 17.03
C LEU A 304 9.45 0.52 16.59
N ALA A 305 8.44 1.07 15.93
CA ALA A 305 8.42 2.44 15.42
C ALA A 305 8.75 3.51 16.49
N GLY A 306 8.40 3.25 17.75
CA GLY A 306 8.69 4.16 18.88
C GLY A 306 9.88 3.77 19.75
N ARG A 307 10.50 2.60 19.53
CA ARG A 307 11.50 2.02 20.45
C ARG A 307 12.89 1.79 19.85
N ALA A 308 12.97 1.64 18.52
CA ALA A 308 14.20 1.28 17.84
C ALA A 308 14.55 2.25 16.70
N PRO A 309 15.84 2.46 16.42
CA PRO A 309 16.27 3.23 15.26
C PRO A 309 15.86 2.54 13.95
N ARG A 310 15.31 3.31 13.02
CA ARG A 310 14.65 2.80 11.81
C ARG A 310 15.63 2.10 10.88
N LYS A 311 16.84 2.65 10.75
CA LYS A 311 17.90 2.04 9.94
C LYS A 311 18.31 0.67 10.48
N ALA A 312 18.42 0.54 11.81
CA ALA A 312 18.77 -0.74 12.43
C ALA A 312 17.67 -1.78 12.22
N VAL A 313 16.39 -1.39 12.38
CA VAL A 313 15.25 -2.28 12.11
C VAL A 313 15.26 -2.75 10.66
N VAL A 314 15.48 -1.84 9.71
CA VAL A 314 15.53 -2.18 8.28
C VAL A 314 16.70 -3.11 7.96
N LEU A 315 17.91 -2.82 8.43
CA LEU A 315 19.09 -3.67 8.18
C LEU A 315 18.93 -5.07 8.79
N PHE A 316 18.47 -5.15 10.04
CA PHE A 316 18.26 -6.43 10.71
C PHE A 316 17.17 -7.26 10.04
N ALA A 317 16.04 -6.63 9.70
CA ALA A 317 14.95 -7.30 9.00
C ALA A 317 15.34 -7.72 7.57
N ALA A 318 16.20 -6.96 6.88
CA ALA A 318 16.69 -7.31 5.56
C ALA A 318 17.59 -8.55 5.60
N VAL A 319 18.52 -8.62 6.55
CA VAL A 319 19.41 -9.78 6.73
C VAL A 319 18.61 -11.02 7.10
N LEU A 320 17.70 -10.91 8.09
CA LEU A 320 16.86 -12.04 8.49
C LEU A 320 15.86 -12.45 7.40
N GLY A 321 15.32 -11.49 6.65
CA GLY A 321 14.47 -11.77 5.49
C GLY A 321 15.22 -12.50 4.38
N CYS A 322 16.48 -12.13 4.13
CA CYS A 322 17.36 -12.84 3.20
C CYS A 322 17.63 -14.28 3.67
N LEU A 323 17.94 -14.47 4.96
CA LEU A 323 18.14 -15.80 5.53
C LEU A 323 16.86 -16.64 5.46
N ALA A 324 15.69 -16.05 5.71
CA ALA A 324 14.40 -16.72 5.56
C ALA A 324 14.13 -17.12 4.10
N ALA A 325 14.48 -16.27 3.14
CA ALA A 325 14.34 -16.56 1.71
C ALA A 325 15.21 -17.76 1.29
N VAL A 326 16.49 -17.75 1.69
CA VAL A 326 17.44 -18.83 1.41
C VAL A 326 17.02 -20.12 2.12
N ALA A 327 16.60 -20.03 3.39
CA ALA A 327 16.09 -21.17 4.13
C ALA A 327 14.86 -21.77 3.44
N PHE A 328 13.93 -20.94 2.96
CA PHE A 328 12.79 -21.42 2.18
C PHE A 328 13.24 -22.15 0.92
N ALA A 329 14.15 -21.56 0.14
CA ALA A 329 14.65 -22.17 -1.09
C ALA A 329 15.28 -23.56 -0.89
N LEU A 330 15.98 -23.76 0.23
CA LEU A 330 16.79 -24.96 0.48
C LEU A 330 16.10 -26.01 1.35
N LEU A 331 15.14 -25.63 2.20
CA LEU A 331 14.58 -26.51 3.23
C LEU A 331 13.08 -26.77 3.06
N ALA A 332 12.38 -26.04 2.18
CA ALA A 332 10.92 -26.13 2.05
C ALA A 332 10.45 -27.36 1.26
N HIS A 333 10.85 -28.56 1.70
CA HIS A 333 10.49 -29.85 1.09
C HIS A 333 9.24 -30.50 1.70
N GLY A 334 8.65 -29.88 2.74
CA GLY A 334 7.45 -30.38 3.41
C GLY A 334 6.49 -29.25 3.77
N VAL A 335 5.19 -29.57 3.83
CA VAL A 335 4.11 -28.60 4.08
C VAL A 335 4.38 -27.75 5.32
N ALA A 336 4.78 -28.37 6.44
CA ALA A 336 5.07 -27.65 7.68
C ALA A 336 6.20 -26.61 7.51
N LEU A 337 7.27 -26.97 6.80
CA LEU A 337 8.40 -26.07 6.56
C LEU A 337 8.04 -24.95 5.59
N ILE A 338 7.26 -25.24 4.53
CA ILE A 338 6.70 -24.22 3.62
C ILE A 338 5.92 -23.18 4.43
N LEU A 339 5.01 -23.62 5.31
CA LEU A 339 4.18 -22.72 6.10
C LEU A 339 4.99 -21.88 7.09
N ILE A 340 5.92 -22.52 7.82
CA ILE A 340 6.73 -21.83 8.83
C ILE A 340 7.69 -20.83 8.17
N LEU A 341 8.48 -21.27 7.19
CA LEU A 341 9.46 -20.42 6.51
C LEU A 341 8.77 -19.32 5.70
N GLY A 342 7.63 -19.66 5.09
CA GLY A 342 6.79 -18.70 4.38
C GLY A 342 6.22 -17.62 5.30
N ALA A 343 5.71 -18.00 6.48
CA ALA A 343 5.24 -17.04 7.47
C ALA A 343 6.37 -16.16 8.02
N ILE A 344 7.56 -16.73 8.27
CA ILE A 344 8.74 -15.98 8.71
C ILE A 344 9.16 -14.97 7.64
N PHE A 345 9.19 -15.37 6.36
CA PHE A 345 9.50 -14.46 5.28
C PHE A 345 8.48 -13.32 5.22
N GLN A 346 7.18 -13.65 5.26
CA GLN A 346 6.10 -12.68 5.15
C GLN A 346 6.10 -11.68 6.33
N PHE A 347 6.50 -12.14 7.52
CA PHE A 347 6.74 -11.29 8.68
C PHE A 347 7.80 -10.21 8.39
N PHE A 348 8.96 -10.60 7.85
CA PHE A 348 10.02 -9.64 7.52
C PHE A 348 9.63 -8.74 6.34
N ALA A 349 8.96 -9.28 5.33
CA ALA A 349 8.51 -8.51 4.17
C ALA A 349 7.60 -7.34 4.58
N LEU A 350 6.58 -7.60 5.42
CA LEU A 350 5.67 -6.56 5.86
C LEU A 350 6.30 -5.61 6.91
N LEU A 351 7.16 -6.14 7.79
CA LEU A 351 7.94 -5.33 8.73
C LEU A 351 8.79 -4.28 7.99
N LEU A 352 9.48 -4.70 6.92
CA LEU A 352 10.29 -3.82 6.08
C LEU A 352 9.43 -2.77 5.37
N ASN A 353 8.35 -3.19 4.70
CA ASN A 353 7.50 -2.28 3.95
C ASN A 353 6.88 -1.20 4.86
N THR A 354 6.33 -1.60 6.00
CA THR A 354 5.71 -0.67 6.97
C THR A 354 6.75 0.30 7.55
N THR A 355 7.95 -0.17 7.86
CA THR A 355 9.02 0.67 8.41
C THR A 355 9.55 1.66 7.38
N LEU A 356 9.72 1.23 6.12
CA LEU A 356 10.13 2.12 5.02
C LEU A 356 9.08 3.18 4.71
N ALA A 357 7.79 2.83 4.75
CA ALA A 357 6.70 3.78 4.57
C ALA A 357 6.68 4.85 5.68
N ALA A 358 7.02 4.48 6.92
CA ALA A 358 7.16 5.42 8.03
C ALA A 358 8.44 6.26 7.97
N TRP A 359 9.55 5.67 7.50
CA TRP A 359 10.84 6.35 7.40
C TRP A 359 10.88 7.38 6.26
N SER A 360 10.30 7.05 5.11
CA SER A 360 10.26 7.90 3.91
C SER A 360 9.92 9.38 4.16
N PRO A 361 8.81 9.74 4.84
CA PRO A 361 8.46 11.14 5.07
C PRO A 361 9.43 11.90 5.98
N GLU A 362 10.25 11.22 6.77
CA GLU A 362 11.14 11.87 7.74
C GLU A 362 12.45 12.36 7.11
N LEU A 363 12.85 11.80 5.97
CA LEU A 363 14.05 12.22 5.24
C LEU A 363 13.88 13.52 4.44
N TYR A 364 12.65 13.99 4.33
CA TYR A 364 12.32 15.17 3.56
C TYR A 364 11.92 16.34 4.46
N PRO A 365 12.39 17.56 4.16
CA PRO A 365 11.88 18.79 4.77
C PRO A 365 10.36 18.89 4.62
N THR A 366 9.70 19.50 5.60
CA THR A 366 8.23 19.60 5.66
C THR A 366 7.60 20.15 4.38
N ARG A 367 8.30 21.05 3.66
CA ARG A 367 7.83 21.64 2.39
C ARG A 367 7.76 20.61 1.25
N VAL A 368 8.79 19.81 1.05
CA VAL A 368 8.88 18.82 -0.04
C VAL A 368 8.44 17.41 0.37
N ARG A 369 8.11 17.19 1.64
CA ARG A 369 7.82 15.87 2.23
C ARG A 369 6.76 15.09 1.49
N ALA A 370 5.61 15.70 1.19
CA ALA A 370 4.51 15.01 0.53
C ALA A 370 4.90 14.55 -0.89
N LEU A 371 5.60 15.41 -1.63
CA LEU A 371 6.10 15.13 -2.98
C LEU A 371 7.15 14.02 -2.96
N GLY A 372 8.19 14.15 -2.13
CA GLY A 372 9.27 13.16 -2.02
C GLY A 372 8.78 11.78 -1.59
N THR A 373 7.87 11.72 -0.63
CA THR A 373 7.24 10.46 -0.18
C THR A 373 6.41 9.82 -1.29
N SER A 374 5.71 10.63 -2.10
CA SER A 374 4.91 10.12 -3.22
C SER A 374 5.77 9.59 -4.37
N VAL A 375 6.91 10.23 -4.65
CA VAL A 375 7.90 9.73 -5.64
C VAL A 375 8.47 8.40 -5.20
N VAL A 376 8.90 8.28 -3.94
CA VAL A 376 9.43 7.02 -3.37
C VAL A 376 8.38 5.90 -3.45
N ASN A 377 7.14 6.16 -3.02
CA ASN A 377 6.06 5.18 -3.12
C ASN A 377 5.72 4.83 -4.58
N GLY A 378 5.85 5.79 -5.50
CA GLY A 378 5.70 5.55 -6.93
C GLY A 378 6.76 4.59 -7.47
N ILE A 379 8.03 4.80 -7.10
CA ILE A 379 9.14 3.88 -7.41
C ILE A 379 8.84 2.49 -6.85
N GLY A 380 8.43 2.40 -5.58
CA GLY A 380 7.99 1.15 -4.97
C GLY A 380 6.87 0.47 -5.76
N ASN A 381 5.84 1.21 -6.17
CA ASN A 381 4.74 0.63 -6.93
C ASN A 381 5.16 0.02 -8.28
N VAL A 382 6.08 0.66 -9.01
CA VAL A 382 6.54 0.13 -10.30
C VAL A 382 7.21 -1.24 -10.11
N SER A 383 7.85 -1.50 -8.97
CA SER A 383 8.41 -2.83 -8.67
C SER A 383 7.33 -3.92 -8.57
N GLY A 384 6.10 -3.59 -8.20
CA GLY A 384 4.95 -4.51 -8.18
C GLY A 384 4.51 -4.99 -9.58
N ALA A 385 4.86 -4.25 -10.64
CA ALA A 385 4.71 -4.73 -12.02
C ALA A 385 5.94 -5.51 -12.46
N VAL A 386 7.14 -4.96 -12.26
CA VAL A 386 8.36 -5.47 -12.89
C VAL A 386 8.89 -6.74 -12.21
N MET A 387 8.88 -6.79 -10.87
CA MET A 387 9.50 -7.89 -10.12
C MET A 387 8.74 -9.22 -10.25
N PRO A 388 7.39 -9.26 -10.19
CA PRO A 388 6.67 -10.51 -10.45
C PRO A 388 6.90 -11.05 -11.86
N LEU A 389 7.04 -10.18 -12.88
CA LEU A 389 7.36 -10.60 -14.25
C LEU A 389 8.73 -11.26 -14.34
N LEU A 390 9.73 -10.64 -13.73
CA LEU A 390 11.07 -11.18 -13.66
C LEU A 390 11.09 -12.52 -12.92
N ALA A 391 10.34 -12.62 -11.82
CA ALA A 391 10.19 -13.85 -11.06
C ALA A 391 9.56 -14.99 -11.88
N VAL A 392 8.52 -14.69 -12.66
CA VAL A 392 7.89 -15.65 -13.57
C VAL A 392 8.87 -16.13 -14.65
N ALA A 393 9.65 -15.22 -15.24
CA ALA A 393 10.65 -15.58 -16.25
C ALA A 393 11.78 -16.46 -15.65
N LEU A 394 12.21 -16.15 -14.43
CA LEU A 394 13.17 -16.96 -13.68
C LEU A 394 12.59 -18.33 -13.30
N PHE A 395 11.32 -18.39 -12.91
CA PHE A 395 10.63 -19.64 -12.59
C PHE A 395 10.66 -20.61 -13.76
N ALA A 396 10.45 -20.13 -14.99
CA ALA A 396 10.46 -20.96 -16.19
C ALA A 396 11.83 -21.61 -16.51
N THR A 397 12.93 -21.02 -16.02
CA THR A 397 14.31 -21.47 -16.32
C THR A 397 14.98 -22.18 -15.14
N THR A 398 14.70 -21.74 -13.91
CA THR A 398 15.40 -22.16 -12.68
C THR A 398 14.46 -22.64 -11.58
N GLY A 399 13.14 -22.67 -11.84
CA GLY A 399 12.12 -23.15 -10.90
C GLY A 399 11.97 -22.27 -9.65
N VAL A 400 11.45 -22.86 -8.57
CA VAL A 400 11.20 -22.19 -7.28
C VAL A 400 12.48 -21.58 -6.71
N ALA A 401 13.60 -22.30 -6.80
CA ALA A 401 14.89 -21.85 -6.27
C ALA A 401 15.32 -20.50 -6.86
N GLY A 402 15.11 -20.27 -8.16
CA GLY A 402 15.44 -19.01 -8.81
C GLY A 402 14.70 -17.80 -8.26
N ILE A 403 13.41 -17.97 -7.92
CA ILE A 403 12.60 -16.90 -7.32
C ILE A 403 13.18 -16.51 -5.95
N PHE A 404 13.48 -17.49 -5.10
CA PHE A 404 14.00 -17.19 -3.76
C PHE A 404 15.44 -16.67 -3.76
N VAL A 405 16.27 -17.08 -4.73
CA VAL A 405 17.58 -16.44 -4.98
C VAL A 405 17.40 -14.98 -5.39
N MET A 406 16.46 -14.68 -6.28
CA MET A 406 16.14 -13.30 -6.65
C MET A 406 15.71 -12.49 -5.42
N LEU A 407 14.82 -13.03 -4.58
CA LEU A 407 14.38 -12.36 -3.35
C LEU A 407 15.53 -12.12 -2.35
N ALA A 408 16.46 -13.08 -2.21
CA ALA A 408 17.65 -12.92 -1.40
C ALA A 408 18.54 -11.77 -1.92
N ILE A 409 18.77 -11.70 -3.24
CA ILE A 409 19.51 -10.60 -3.88
C ILE A 409 18.80 -9.26 -3.64
N MET A 410 17.48 -9.20 -3.74
CA MET A 410 16.70 -8.00 -3.48
C MET A 410 16.87 -7.50 -2.04
N TYR A 411 16.86 -8.40 -1.05
CA TYR A 411 17.09 -7.99 0.35
C TYR A 411 18.53 -7.58 0.64
N ILE A 412 19.53 -8.18 -0.02
CA ILE A 412 20.91 -7.70 0.05
C ILE A 412 21.00 -6.27 -0.53
N ALA A 413 20.41 -6.04 -1.70
CA ALA A 413 20.39 -4.72 -2.33
C ALA A 413 19.66 -3.68 -1.47
N LEU A 414 18.57 -4.09 -0.81
CA LEU A 414 17.85 -3.27 0.17
C LEU A 414 18.75 -2.90 1.35
N ALA A 415 19.46 -3.87 1.93
CA ALA A 415 20.36 -3.63 3.05
C ALA A 415 21.46 -2.63 2.66
N VAL A 416 22.08 -2.82 1.49
CA VAL A 416 23.09 -1.88 0.95
C VAL A 416 22.50 -0.48 0.77
N ALA A 417 21.31 -0.37 0.16
CA ALA A 417 20.64 0.92 -0.04
C ALA A 417 20.31 1.61 1.29
N ALA A 418 19.89 0.86 2.31
CA ALA A 418 19.59 1.38 3.64
C ALA A 418 20.83 1.92 4.38
N VAL A 419 22.04 1.41 4.10
CA VAL A 419 23.29 1.95 4.66
C VAL A 419 23.53 3.40 4.23
N PHE A 420 23.17 3.76 3.00
CA PHE A 420 23.33 5.12 2.49
C PHE A 420 22.24 6.10 2.94
N ALA A 421 21.15 5.61 3.53
CA ALA A 421 20.10 6.46 4.07
C ALA A 421 20.50 7.05 5.44
N PRO A 422 20.26 8.37 5.67
CA PRO A 422 20.51 9.02 6.95
C PRO A 422 19.54 8.53 8.03
N GLU A 423 20.05 8.34 9.25
CA GLU A 423 19.24 7.96 10.40
C GLU A 423 18.45 9.17 10.95
N THR A 424 17.17 8.94 11.25
CA THR A 424 16.22 9.96 11.71
C THR A 424 15.79 9.75 13.16
N TYR A 425 16.21 8.66 13.81
CA TYR A 425 15.82 8.33 15.18
C TYR A 425 16.27 9.40 16.19
N ARG A 426 15.31 9.92 16.98
CA ARG A 426 15.49 10.96 18.02
C ARG A 426 16.06 12.31 17.56
N ARG A 427 16.16 12.57 16.26
CA ARG A 427 16.48 13.91 15.73
C ARG A 427 15.20 14.69 15.48
N SER A 428 15.20 16.00 15.74
CA SER A 428 14.05 16.82 15.32
C SER A 428 13.97 16.81 13.78
N LEU A 429 12.76 16.89 13.22
CA LEU A 429 12.56 16.92 11.76
C LEU A 429 13.27 18.12 11.11
N GLU A 430 13.56 19.16 11.89
CA GLU A 430 14.34 20.32 11.45
C GLU A 430 15.84 20.06 11.56
N GLU A 431 16.34 19.39 12.61
CA GLU A 431 17.76 19.00 12.75
C GLU A 431 18.22 17.98 11.71
N ALA A 432 17.40 16.99 11.38
CA ALA A 432 17.70 16.01 10.34
C ALA A 432 17.76 16.63 8.93
N ASN A 433 17.15 17.81 8.76
CA ASN A 433 17.09 18.53 7.49
C ASN A 433 17.92 19.83 7.48
N SER A 434 18.38 20.32 8.63
CA SER A 434 19.18 21.55 8.77
C SER A 434 20.67 21.32 8.53
N GLN A 435 21.17 20.10 8.74
CA GLN A 435 22.57 19.75 8.44
C GLN A 435 22.95 19.92 6.96
N ASP A 436 21.97 20.01 6.04
CA ASP A 436 22.21 20.24 4.60
C ASP A 436 21.81 21.66 4.11
N LEU A 437 21.19 22.49 4.96
CA LEU A 437 20.90 23.90 4.63
C LEU A 437 22.05 24.84 5.01
N ALA A 438 23.11 24.32 5.64
CA ALA A 438 24.31 25.04 6.02
C ALA A 438 25.50 24.78 5.05
N ALA A 439 25.33 25.10 3.77
CA ALA A 439 26.43 25.41 2.84
C ALA A 439 25.88 26.15 1.61
N PRO A 440 26.44 27.31 1.23
CA PRO A 440 26.06 28.58 1.83
C PRO A 440 25.27 29.49 0.87
N ALA A 441 24.51 30.41 1.46
CA ALA A 441 24.31 31.73 0.89
C ALA A 441 25.66 32.50 0.94
N ALA A 442 26.31 32.65 -0.21
CA ALA A 442 27.43 33.54 -0.57
C ALA A 442 28.08 32.88 -1.80
N THR A 443 28.13 33.44 -3.00
CA THR A 443 28.21 34.81 -3.52
C THR A 443 27.53 34.90 -4.88
#